data_AF-A0A6G0Q188-F1
#
_entry.id   AF-A0A6G0Q188-F1
#
_cell.length_a   1.000
_cell.length_b   1.000
_cell.length_c   1.000
_cell.angle_alpha   90.00
_cell.angle_beta   90.00
_cell.angle_gamma   90.00
#
_symmetry.space_group_name_H-M   'P 1'
#
loop_
_entity.id
_entity.type
_entity.pdbx_description
1 polymer ?
#
loop_
_entity_poly.entity_id
_entity_poly.type
_entity_poly.pdbx_seq_one_letter_code
_entity_poly.pdbx_strand_id
1 'polypeptide(L)'
;MNDHLKAFTDADFANRVDDQKSIAVYLTQFCGSTISWASQTERTVALHTTEAEYMALSLLVQEVIHLRQMLKELKVKQNDPSDVFMDNESARKLANNPEFHSRTKYIDVRHHFVRERVELNEIKVKRVAGTENMADAFTKPLPRVKLEQHRASMGLISQGQYEATKNSCNVDNQ
;
A
#
# COMPACT_ATOMS: atom_id res chain seq x y z
N MET A 1 14.32 -13.43 10.22
CA MET A 1 13.28 -13.26 9.18
C MET A 1 12.93 -11.78 9.13
N ASN A 2 12.59 -11.23 7.96
CA ASN A 2 12.17 -9.84 7.83
C ASN A 2 10.68 -9.74 8.20
N ASP A 3 10.40 -9.79 9.50
CA ASP A 3 9.06 -9.79 10.10
C ASP A 3 8.50 -8.37 10.26
N HIS A 4 9.02 -7.40 9.50
CA HIS A 4 8.55 -6.02 9.52
C HIS A 4 7.53 -5.76 8.42
N LEU A 5 6.42 -5.13 8.78
CA LEU A 5 5.40 -4.71 7.83
C LEU A 5 5.92 -3.62 6.89
N LYS A 6 5.72 -3.85 5.59
CA LYS A 6 5.98 -2.88 4.51
C LYS A 6 4.75 -2.73 3.66
N ALA A 7 4.38 -1.52 3.30
CA ALA A 7 3.14 -1.28 2.58
C ALA A 7 3.31 -0.25 1.46
N PHE A 8 2.51 -0.37 0.41
CA PHE A 8 2.60 0.39 -0.83
C PHE A 8 1.21 0.88 -1.20
N THR A 9 1.10 2.12 -1.67
CA THR A 9 -0.16 2.68 -2.16
C THR A 9 0.04 3.44 -3.45
N ASP A 10 -1.02 3.48 -4.26
CA ASP A 10 -1.16 4.33 -5.44
C ASP A 10 -2.65 4.67 -5.60
N ALA A 11 -2.96 5.69 -6.41
CA ALA A 11 -4.33 6.01 -6.78
C ALA A 11 -4.43 6.36 -8.26
N ASP A 12 -5.45 5.80 -8.91
CA ASP A 12 -5.81 6.17 -10.27
C ASP A 12 -6.90 7.25 -10.24
N PHE A 13 -6.50 8.48 -10.56
CA PHE A 13 -7.33 9.67 -10.39
C PHE A 13 -8.48 9.73 -11.40
N ALA A 14 -9.70 9.94 -10.89
CA ALA A 14 -10.91 10.14 -11.69
C ALA A 14 -11.17 9.05 -12.76
N ASN A 15 -10.70 7.83 -12.53
CA ASN A 15 -10.81 6.73 -13.49
C ASN A 15 -12.27 6.29 -13.71
N ARG A 16 -13.14 6.39 -12.68
CA ARG A 16 -14.53 5.97 -12.84
C ARG A 16 -15.35 7.01 -13.60
N VAL A 17 -15.74 6.70 -14.84
CA VAL A 17 -16.41 7.63 -15.76
C VAL A 17 -17.74 8.19 -15.20
N ASP A 18 -18.53 7.36 -14.52
CA ASP A 18 -19.90 7.72 -14.10
C ASP A 18 -19.94 8.82 -13.04
N ASP A 19 -18.99 8.83 -12.09
CA ASP A 19 -18.98 9.79 -10.99
C ASP A 19 -17.60 10.37 -10.67
N GLN A 20 -16.63 10.18 -11.57
CA GLN A 20 -15.27 10.73 -11.52
C GLN A 20 -14.51 10.39 -10.24
N LYS A 21 -14.87 9.27 -9.60
CA LYS A 21 -14.15 8.80 -8.42
C LYS A 21 -12.85 8.11 -8.81
N SER A 22 -11.87 8.29 -7.94
CA SER A 22 -10.55 7.67 -8.08
C SER A 22 -10.60 6.21 -7.62
N ILE A 23 -9.67 5.39 -8.10
CA ILE A 23 -9.46 4.04 -7.59
C ILE A 23 -8.23 4.07 -6.68
N ALA A 24 -8.43 3.73 -5.41
CA ALA A 24 -7.35 3.57 -4.47
C ALA A 24 -6.85 2.13 -4.48
N VAL A 25 -5.53 1.99 -4.51
CA VAL A 25 -4.85 0.72 -4.41
C VAL A 25 -3.91 0.75 -3.22
N TYR A 26 -3.89 -0.36 -2.50
CA TYR A 26 -2.84 -0.62 -1.55
C TYR A 26 -2.45 -2.09 -1.49
N LEU A 27 -1.25 -2.34 -0.97
CA LEU A 27 -0.69 -3.66 -0.76
C LEU A 27 0.21 -3.64 0.48
N THR A 28 0.10 -4.66 1.33
CA THR A 28 0.90 -4.83 2.53
C THR A 28 1.63 -6.17 2.51
N GLN A 29 2.92 -6.13 2.85
CA GLN A 29 3.82 -7.26 2.92
C GLN A 29 4.26 -7.57 4.35
N PHE A 30 4.45 -8.85 4.60
CA PHE A 30 5.03 -9.40 5.82
C PHE A 30 5.89 -10.61 5.45
N CYS A 31 7.08 -10.74 6.05
CA CYS A 31 8.02 -11.83 5.73
C CYS A 31 8.40 -11.94 4.23
N GLY A 32 8.37 -10.83 3.50
CA GLY A 32 8.71 -10.78 2.07
C GLY A 32 7.58 -11.22 1.13
N SER A 33 6.39 -11.51 1.65
CA SER A 33 5.22 -11.87 0.86
C SER A 33 4.08 -10.90 1.08
N THR A 34 3.27 -10.71 0.05
CA THR A 34 2.02 -9.95 0.15
C THR A 34 1.00 -10.71 0.99
N ILE A 35 0.47 -10.06 2.03
CA ILE A 35 -0.53 -10.66 2.94
C ILE A 35 -1.89 -9.97 2.88
N SER A 36 -1.94 -8.73 2.40
CA SER A 36 -3.18 -7.96 2.26
C SER A 36 -3.04 -7.00 1.08
N TRP A 37 -4.12 -6.84 0.31
CA TRP A 37 -4.19 -5.91 -0.80
C TRP A 37 -5.65 -5.52 -1.07
N ALA A 38 -5.84 -4.36 -1.66
CA ALA A 38 -7.13 -3.97 -2.22
C ALA A 38 -6.96 -3.04 -3.42
N SER A 39 -7.94 -3.11 -4.32
CA SER A 39 -8.20 -2.10 -5.34
C SER A 39 -9.67 -1.73 -5.23
N GLN A 40 -9.96 -0.52 -4.80
CA GLN A 40 -11.32 -0.09 -4.49
C GLN A 40 -11.59 1.33 -4.94
N THR A 41 -12.81 1.60 -5.39
CA THR A 41 -13.23 2.96 -5.67
C THR A 41 -13.29 3.77 -4.38
N GLU A 42 -12.70 4.95 -4.41
CA GLU A 42 -12.78 5.91 -3.32
C GLU A 42 -14.23 6.26 -2.98
N ARG A 43 -14.52 6.58 -1.72
CA ARG A 43 -15.90 6.91 -1.32
C ARG A 43 -16.31 8.31 -1.77
N THR A 44 -15.34 9.22 -1.83
CA THR A 44 -15.51 10.63 -2.18
C THR A 44 -14.75 10.94 -3.45
N VAL A 45 -15.22 11.94 -4.22
CA VAL A 45 -14.49 12.44 -5.38
C VAL A 45 -13.30 13.25 -4.88
N ALA A 46 -12.12 12.99 -5.43
CA ALA A 46 -10.93 13.82 -5.21
C ALA A 46 -10.90 14.95 -6.24
N LEU A 47 -10.43 16.13 -5.86
CA LEU A 47 -10.29 17.28 -6.74
C LEU A 47 -8.94 17.28 -7.48
N HIS A 48 -7.94 16.60 -6.92
CA HIS A 48 -6.59 16.52 -7.48
C HIS A 48 -5.98 15.14 -7.27
N THR A 49 -5.01 14.76 -8.11
CA THR A 49 -4.24 13.51 -7.97
C THR A 49 -3.60 13.37 -6.59
N THR A 50 -3.00 14.46 -6.07
CA THR A 50 -2.43 14.48 -4.71
C THR A 50 -3.44 14.11 -3.62
N GLU A 51 -4.69 14.54 -3.77
CA GLU A 51 -5.74 14.18 -2.83
C GLU A 51 -6.13 12.71 -2.97
N ALA A 52 -6.33 12.22 -4.20
CA ALA A 52 -6.66 10.81 -4.44
C ALA A 52 -5.62 9.89 -3.82
N GLU A 53 -4.34 10.21 -4.00
CA GLU A 53 -3.24 9.45 -3.40
C GLU A 53 -3.19 9.57 -1.88
N TYR A 54 -3.52 10.73 -1.32
CA TYR A 54 -3.62 10.87 0.14
C TYR A 54 -4.80 10.07 0.71
N MET A 55 -5.91 10.00 -0.01
CA MET A 55 -7.05 9.18 0.37
C MET A 55 -6.69 7.70 0.35
N ALA A 56 -5.98 7.24 -0.69
CA ALA A 56 -5.45 5.88 -0.75
C ALA A 56 -4.45 5.58 0.38
N LEU A 57 -3.55 6.53 0.69
CA LEU A 57 -2.66 6.44 1.85
C LEU A 57 -3.44 6.29 3.16
N SER A 58 -4.52 7.06 3.34
CA SER A 58 -5.35 6.97 4.56
C SER A 58 -6.01 5.60 4.71
N LEU A 59 -6.42 4.96 3.62
CA LEU A 59 -6.94 3.60 3.62
C LEU A 59 -5.84 2.59 3.97
N LEU A 60 -4.66 2.73 3.36
CA LEU A 60 -3.53 1.86 3.66
C LEU A 60 -3.08 1.95 5.12
N VAL A 61 -3.04 3.15 5.68
CA VAL A 61 -2.65 3.33 7.09
C VAL A 61 -3.65 2.64 8.02
N GLN A 62 -4.96 2.71 7.75
CA GLN A 62 -5.95 1.95 8.54
C GLN A 62 -5.65 0.44 8.52
N GLU A 63 -5.35 -0.10 7.34
CA GLU A 63 -4.99 -1.51 7.16
C GLU A 63 -3.70 -1.87 7.92
N VAL A 64 -2.65 -1.04 7.82
CA VAL A 64 -1.39 -1.26 8.54
C VAL A 64 -1.61 -1.27 10.04
N ILE A 65 -2.39 -0.34 10.59
CA ILE A 65 -2.69 -0.31 12.02
C ILE A 65 -3.48 -1.55 12.44
N HIS A 66 -4.44 -2.00 11.64
CA HIS A 66 -5.18 -3.23 11.89
C HIS A 66 -4.25 -4.45 11.91
N LEU A 67 -3.35 -4.59 10.93
CA LEU A 67 -2.38 -5.69 10.86
C LEU A 67 -1.37 -5.64 12.01
N ARG A 68 -0.91 -4.45 12.42
CA ARG A 68 -0.04 -4.29 13.61
C ARG A 68 -0.74 -4.80 14.88
N GLN A 69 -2.03 -4.53 15.04
CA GLN A 69 -2.83 -5.03 16.17
C GLN A 69 -3.00 -6.55 16.10
N MET A 70 -3.36 -7.09 14.94
CA MET A 70 -3.50 -8.54 14.73
C MET A 70 -2.18 -9.28 15.02
N LEU A 71 -1.05 -8.80 14.50
CA LEU A 71 0.27 -9.40 14.74
C LEU A 71 0.66 -9.34 16.22
N LYS A 72 0.29 -8.27 16.93
CA LYS A 72 0.50 -8.16 18.38
C LYS A 72 -0.25 -9.24 19.16
N GLU A 73 -1.48 -9.58 18.76
CA GLU A 73 -2.24 -10.69 19.35
C GLU A 73 -1.57 -12.05 19.10
N LEU A 74 -0.97 -12.22 17.92
CA LEU A 74 -0.14 -13.38 17.56
C LEU A 74 1.27 -13.36 18.17
N LYS A 75 1.54 -12.43 19.09
CA LYS A 75 2.84 -12.23 19.76
C LYS A 75 4.02 -11.85 18.85
N VAL A 76 3.73 -11.32 17.66
CA VAL A 76 4.72 -10.74 16.74
C VAL A 76 4.62 -9.22 16.80
N LYS A 77 5.36 -8.60 17.73
CA LYS A 77 5.29 -7.15 17.94
C LYS A 77 6.07 -6.38 16.86
N GLN A 78 5.43 -5.41 16.25
CA GLN A 78 6.06 -4.44 15.34
C GLN A 78 6.57 -3.24 16.17
N ASN A 79 7.77 -3.34 16.75
CA ASN A 79 8.29 -2.28 17.64
C ASN A 79 8.68 -1.01 16.87
N ASP A 80 9.19 -1.18 15.65
CA ASP A 80 9.55 -0.08 14.77
C ASP A 80 8.34 0.41 13.95
N PRO A 81 8.38 1.64 13.42
CA PRO A 81 7.33 2.15 12.53
C PRO A 81 7.29 1.33 11.23
N SER A 82 6.09 0.94 10.80
CA SER A 82 5.89 0.27 9.51
C SER A 82 6.22 1.21 8.36
N ASP A 83 6.99 0.74 7.38
CA ASP A 83 7.32 1.55 6.21
C ASP A 83 6.14 1.58 5.23
N VAL A 84 5.65 2.78 4.92
CA VAL A 84 4.57 3.00 3.96
C VAL A 84 5.13 3.78 2.77
N PHE A 85 5.01 3.24 1.57
CA PHE A 85 5.59 3.77 0.34
C PHE A 85 4.51 4.33 -0.59
N MET A 86 4.79 5.49 -1.18
CA MET A 86 4.01 6.10 -2.25
C MET A 86 4.92 6.88 -3.20
N ASP A 87 4.50 7.13 -4.44
CA ASP A 87 5.32 7.82 -5.44
C ASP A 87 5.10 9.35 -5.49
N ASN A 88 3.96 9.85 -4.99
CA ASN A 88 3.66 11.28 -4.94
C ASN A 88 4.27 12.01 -3.75
N GLU A 89 5.22 12.85 -4.09
CA GLU A 89 5.94 13.70 -3.15
C GLU A 89 5.05 14.75 -2.46
N SER A 90 4.00 15.24 -3.12
CA SER A 90 3.09 16.23 -2.54
C SER A 90 2.24 15.60 -1.43
N ALA A 91 1.69 14.41 -1.68
CA ALA A 91 0.91 13.66 -0.69
C ALA A 91 1.80 13.22 0.48
N ARG A 92 3.04 12.79 0.20
CA ARG A 92 4.04 12.49 1.24
C ARG A 92 4.36 13.71 2.11
N LYS A 93 4.52 14.89 1.52
CA LYS A 93 4.76 16.14 2.27
C LYS A 93 3.57 16.50 3.15
N LEU A 94 2.35 16.36 2.64
CA LEU A 94 1.12 16.55 3.42
C LEU A 94 1.04 15.63 4.64
N ALA A 95 1.56 14.40 4.53
CA ALA A 95 1.57 13.43 5.63
C ALA A 95 2.62 13.76 6.71
N ASN A 96 3.67 14.52 6.37
CA ASN A 96 4.78 14.80 7.28
C ASN A 96 4.84 16.25 7.77
N ASN A 97 4.12 17.20 7.15
CA ASN A 97 4.24 18.63 7.47
C ASN A 97 2.88 19.26 7.85
N PRO A 98 2.75 19.84 9.05
CA PRO A 98 1.54 20.52 9.51
C PRO A 98 1.30 21.93 8.94
N GLU A 99 2.21 22.49 8.13
CA GLU A 99 2.05 23.85 7.58
C GLU A 99 1.21 23.91 6.28
N PHE A 100 0.92 22.76 5.65
CA PHE A 100 0.18 22.69 4.38
C PHE A 100 -1.37 22.74 4.52
N HIS A 101 -1.89 23.14 5.68
CA HIS A 101 -3.34 23.07 6.00
C HIS A 101 -4.25 24.05 5.26
N SER A 102 -3.73 25.12 4.65
CA SER A 102 -4.59 26.25 4.21
C SER A 102 -5.50 25.96 3.01
N ARG A 103 -5.43 24.79 2.36
CA ARG A 103 -6.17 24.53 1.11
C ARG A 103 -6.97 23.21 1.04
N THR A 104 -7.05 22.41 2.11
CA THR A 104 -7.63 21.05 2.03
C THR A 104 -8.63 20.70 3.14
N LYS A 105 -9.43 21.68 3.56
CA LYS A 105 -10.40 21.58 4.67
C LYS A 105 -11.36 20.38 4.59
N TYR A 106 -11.64 19.89 3.40
CA TYR A 106 -12.62 18.82 3.14
C TYR A 106 -12.06 17.40 3.36
N ILE A 107 -10.74 17.25 3.54
CA ILE A 107 -10.08 15.97 3.87
C ILE A 107 -9.30 16.01 5.20
N ASP A 108 -9.52 17.05 6.01
CA ASP A 108 -8.81 17.31 7.26
C ASP A 108 -8.77 16.09 8.19
N VAL A 109 -9.88 15.35 8.31
CA VAL A 109 -9.95 14.16 9.17
C VAL A 109 -8.93 13.09 8.75
N ARG A 110 -8.80 12.83 7.45
CA ARG A 110 -7.82 11.86 6.93
C ARG A 110 -6.40 12.36 7.19
N HIS A 111 -6.17 13.66 7.03
CA HIS A 111 -4.88 14.28 7.30
C HIS A 111 -4.46 14.13 8.76
N HIS A 112 -5.36 14.46 9.68
CA HIS A 112 -5.12 14.31 11.11
C HIS A 112 -4.88 12.86 11.49
N PHE A 113 -5.67 11.93 10.96
CA PHE A 113 -5.48 10.51 11.22
C PHE A 113 -4.08 10.03 10.78
N VAL A 114 -3.69 10.24 9.53
CA VAL A 114 -2.38 9.77 9.03
C VAL A 114 -1.23 10.42 9.81
N ARG A 115 -1.30 11.72 10.08
CA ARG A 115 -0.28 12.43 10.86
C ARG A 115 -0.16 11.90 12.28
N GLU A 116 -1.28 11.68 12.96
CA GLU A 116 -1.28 11.10 14.30
C GLU A 116 -0.52 9.76 14.33
N ARG A 117 -0.69 8.92 13.30
CA ARG A 117 0.05 7.65 13.19
C ARG A 117 1.54 7.81 12.93
N VAL A 118 1.94 8.86 12.21
CA VAL A 118 3.34 9.24 12.04
C VAL A 118 3.93 9.75 13.36
N GLU A 119 3.22 10.63 14.07
CA GLU A 119 3.63 11.22 15.34
C GLU A 119 3.76 10.18 16.46
N LEU A 120 2.84 9.19 16.49
CA LEU A 120 2.91 8.03 17.39
C LEU A 120 4.02 7.03 17.00
N ASN A 121 4.76 7.29 15.93
CA ASN A 121 5.82 6.41 15.40
C ASN A 121 5.30 5.00 15.07
N GLU A 122 4.02 4.88 14.67
CA GLU A 122 3.43 3.62 14.22
C GLU A 122 3.74 3.34 12.75
N ILE A 123 3.90 4.40 11.95
CA ILE A 123 4.23 4.34 10.53
C ILE A 123 5.30 5.35 10.14
N LYS A 124 5.98 5.11 9.01
CA LYS A 124 6.89 6.05 8.36
C LYS A 124 6.58 6.14 6.87
N VAL A 125 6.12 7.30 6.42
CA VAL A 125 5.77 7.54 5.01
C VAL A 125 7.03 7.88 4.20
N LYS A 126 7.34 7.04 3.21
CA LYS A 126 8.53 7.11 2.37
C LYS A 126 8.14 7.28 0.90
N ARG A 127 9.00 7.96 0.15
CA ARG A 127 8.89 8.02 -1.30
C ARG A 127 9.46 6.76 -1.93
N VAL A 128 8.80 6.25 -2.96
CA VAL A 128 9.32 5.24 -3.89
C VAL A 128 9.20 5.76 -5.32
N ALA A 129 10.03 5.30 -6.25
CA ALA A 129 9.80 5.61 -7.66
C ALA A 129 8.56 4.84 -8.16
N GLY A 130 7.73 5.41 -9.04
CA GLY A 130 6.57 4.69 -9.59
C GLY A 130 6.97 3.36 -10.25
N THR A 131 8.12 3.31 -10.93
CA THR A 131 8.68 2.06 -11.49
C THR A 131 8.98 0.97 -10.46
N GLU A 132 9.11 1.33 -9.19
CA GLU A 132 9.38 0.44 -8.07
C GLU A 132 8.17 0.32 -7.12
N ASN A 133 7.11 1.08 -7.36
CA ASN A 133 5.89 1.04 -6.56
C ASN A 133 5.07 -0.19 -6.95
N MET A 134 4.93 -1.17 -6.05
CA MET A 134 4.15 -2.38 -6.36
C MET A 134 2.66 -2.09 -6.55
N ALA A 135 2.14 -0.98 -6.01
CA ALA A 135 0.76 -0.58 -6.22
C ALA A 135 0.46 -0.18 -7.68
N ASP A 136 1.48 0.26 -8.44
CA ASP A 136 1.35 0.58 -9.87
C ASP A 136 0.87 -0.61 -10.71
N ALA A 137 1.13 -1.84 -10.25
CA ALA A 137 0.68 -3.05 -10.93
C ALA A 137 -0.84 -3.18 -11.00
N PHE A 138 -1.58 -2.44 -10.17
CA PHE A 138 -3.04 -2.48 -10.11
C PHE A 138 -3.70 -1.22 -10.68
N THR A 139 -2.93 -0.15 -10.93
CA THR A 139 -3.45 1.14 -11.44
C THR A 139 -3.03 1.41 -12.88
N LYS A 140 -1.93 0.83 -13.36
CA LYS A 140 -1.35 1.16 -14.67
C LYS A 140 -1.34 -0.05 -15.61
N PRO A 141 -1.61 0.14 -16.92
CA PRO A 141 -1.36 -0.90 -17.91
C PRO A 141 0.17 -1.07 -18.08
N LEU A 142 0.72 -2.14 -17.50
CA LEU A 142 2.15 -2.41 -17.52
C LEU A 142 2.56 -3.40 -18.63
N PRO A 143 3.71 -3.18 -19.31
CA PRO A 143 4.32 -4.20 -20.14
C PRO A 143 4.66 -5.46 -19.34
N ARG A 144 4.63 -6.62 -20.01
CA ARG A 144 4.86 -7.93 -19.39
C ARG A 144 6.08 -7.97 -18.46
N VAL A 145 7.22 -7.42 -18.89
CA VAL A 145 8.46 -7.42 -18.10
C VAL A 145 8.27 -6.71 -16.75
N LYS A 146 7.62 -5.54 -16.73
CA LYS A 146 7.36 -4.80 -15.49
C LYS A 146 6.34 -5.53 -14.61
N LEU A 147 5.30 -6.09 -15.22
CA LEU A 147 4.32 -6.89 -14.47
C LEU A 147 4.98 -8.11 -13.80
N GLU A 148 5.87 -8.82 -14.51
CA GLU A 148 6.62 -9.95 -13.96
C GLU A 148 7.57 -9.52 -12.83
N GLN A 149 8.19 -8.33 -12.92
CA GLN A 149 8.99 -7.74 -11.84
C GLN A 149 8.14 -7.47 -10.60
N HIS A 150 7.02 -6.74 -10.72
CA HIS A 150 6.15 -6.48 -9.57
C HIS A 150 5.55 -7.76 -8.99
N ARG A 151 5.18 -8.74 -9.83
CA ARG A 151 4.71 -10.06 -9.40
C ARG A 151 5.74 -10.78 -8.53
N ALA A 152 7.01 -10.76 -8.94
CA ALA A 152 8.10 -11.30 -8.13
C ALA A 152 8.31 -10.52 -6.83
N SER A 153 8.29 -9.19 -6.88
CA SER A 153 8.39 -8.33 -5.69
C SER A 153 7.25 -8.55 -4.69
N MET A 154 6.06 -8.91 -5.16
CA MET A 154 4.90 -9.26 -4.34
C MET A 154 5.03 -10.63 -3.65
N GLY A 155 6.06 -11.42 -3.98
CA GLY A 155 6.23 -12.79 -3.47
C GLY A 155 5.32 -13.81 -4.17
N LEU A 156 4.78 -13.48 -5.35
CA LEU A 156 3.90 -14.36 -6.11
C LEU A 156 4.72 -15.24 -7.07
N ILE A 157 4.37 -16.53 -7.15
CA ILE A 157 4.95 -17.49 -8.09
C ILE A 157 4.00 -17.76 -9.25
N SER A 158 4.53 -18.21 -10.39
CA SER A 158 3.68 -18.55 -11.54
C SER A 158 2.93 -19.85 -11.24
N GLN A 159 1.84 -20.09 -11.95
CA GLN A 159 1.10 -21.35 -11.81
C GLN A 159 1.99 -22.58 -12.04
N GLY A 160 2.82 -22.56 -13.09
CA GLY A 160 3.75 -23.66 -13.36
C GLY A 160 4.80 -23.86 -12.26
N GLN A 161 5.28 -22.77 -11.63
CA GLN A 161 6.17 -22.86 -10.46
C GLN A 161 5.44 -23.46 -9.25
N TYR A 162 4.20 -23.04 -8.99
CA TYR A 162 3.39 -23.59 -7.91
C TYR A 162 3.12 -25.10 -8.11
N GLU A 163 2.78 -25.52 -9.31
CA GLU A 163 2.57 -26.94 -9.65
C GLU A 163 3.86 -27.76 -9.47
N ALA A 164 5.01 -27.22 -9.85
CA ALA A 164 6.30 -27.86 -9.60
C ALA A 164 6.60 -28.02 -8.10
N THR A 165 6.27 -27.03 -7.26
CA THR A 165 6.45 -27.13 -5.81
C THR A 165 5.58 -28.21 -5.17
N LYS A 166 4.37 -28.45 -5.68
CA LYS A 166 3.51 -29.57 -5.25
C LYS A 166 4.14 -30.92 -5.57
N ASN A 167 4.72 -31.05 -6.75
CA ASN A 167 5.32 -32.30 -7.19
C ASN A 167 6.59 -32.64 -6.39
N SER A 168 7.39 -31.64 -6.00
CA SER A 168 8.57 -31.86 -5.14
C SER A 168 8.23 -32.28 -3.71
N CYS A 169 7.11 -31.81 -3.12
CA CYS A 169 6.72 -32.21 -1.76
C CYS A 169 6.14 -33.65 -1.66
N ASN A 170 5.82 -34.28 -2.79
CA ASN A 170 5.31 -35.66 -2.82
C ASN A 170 6.41 -36.72 -2.99
N VAL A 171 7.66 -36.33 -3.23
CA VAL A 171 8.78 -37.30 -3.44
C VAL A 171 9.45 -37.69 -2.12
N ASP A 172 9.23 -36.94 -1.04
CA ASP A 172 9.83 -37.22 0.28
C ASP A 172 8.99 -38.18 1.16
N ASN A 173 7.95 -38.81 0.60
CA ASN A 173 7.07 -39.76 1.29
C ASN A 173 7.05 -41.18 0.66
N GLN A 174 8.13 -41.58 -0.03
CA GLN A 174 8.34 -42.95 -0.50
C GLN A 174 9.66 -43.53 -0.01
#